data_AF-A0A7Y8WT70-F1
#
_entry.id   AF-A0A7Y8WT70-F1
#
_cell.length_a   1.000
_cell.length_b   1.000
_cell.length_c   1.000
_cell.angle_alpha   90.00
_cell.angle_beta   90.00
_cell.angle_gamma   90.00
#
_symmetry.space_group_name_H-M   'P 1'
#
loop_
_entity.id
_entity.type
_entity.pdbx_description
1 polymer ?
#
loop_
_entity_poly.entity_id
_entity_poly.type
_entity_poly.pdbx_seq_one_letter_code
_entity_poly.pdbx_strand_id
1 'polypeptide(L)'
;MRAADLEPLEPYPGSSAPWRCRHTTCGREVTPRLSNVTTGQRGCVYCSGRARIDPDAAAAVMRAAGLEPLEPYPGSDRKWRCRHLACGREVTPTYVRINSGSGPCRWCAPNAPVDPAVAAADMRAAGLEPLTPYPGVDTPWPVRCRACGAPGTPTLGSIRRGQGGCYPCGRRKANASMRHDAETAAAVMRAAGLEPLEPYLGTAFPWKSRCTKCGAIVSPRLCSLAGRSRRAACKRCADRANGEAQRHDEDLAVAEMREHGFEPQEPYRGVKHPGACATAAAPSPHRPSAPSSPARADADAAPTSAPPPHDGKTPTAPPPPCAKPASSPWSPTPRP
;
A
#
# COMPACT_ATOMS: atom_id res chain seq x y z
N MET A 1 -32.22 50.20 -7.09
CA MET A 1 -32.29 49.30 -8.27
C MET A 1 -31.00 49.31 -9.06
N ARG A 2 -30.62 50.42 -9.71
CA ARG A 2 -29.37 50.48 -10.50
C ARG A 2 -28.09 50.16 -9.72
N ALA A 3 -28.00 50.61 -8.46
CA ALA A 3 -26.89 50.24 -7.56
C ALA A 3 -26.82 48.74 -7.20
N ALA A 4 -27.84 47.96 -7.56
CA ALA A 4 -27.92 46.51 -7.39
C ALA A 4 -28.01 45.79 -8.75
N ASP A 5 -27.47 46.39 -9.81
CA ASP A 5 -27.40 45.84 -11.18
C ASP A 5 -28.77 45.55 -11.83
N LEU A 6 -29.79 46.32 -11.45
CA LEU A 6 -31.17 46.19 -11.96
C LEU A 6 -31.59 47.48 -12.66
N GLU A 7 -31.77 47.42 -13.98
CA GLU A 7 -32.26 48.53 -14.80
C GLU A 7 -33.79 48.51 -14.84
N PRO A 8 -34.48 49.53 -14.32
CA PRO A 8 -35.95 49.61 -14.38
C PRO A 8 -36.47 49.67 -15.81
N LEU A 9 -37.48 48.85 -16.12
CA LEU A 9 -38.16 48.84 -17.42
C LEU A 9 -39.49 49.62 -17.40
N GLU A 10 -39.92 50.03 -16.21
CA GLU A 10 -41.16 50.78 -15.99
C GLU A 10 -40.95 51.88 -14.92
N PRO A 11 -41.80 52.93 -14.90
CA PRO A 11 -41.79 53.95 -13.86
C PRO A 11 -41.89 53.35 -12.45
N TYR A 12 -41.33 54.04 -11.46
CA TYR A 12 -41.25 53.54 -10.08
C TYR A 12 -42.65 53.26 -9.50
N PRO A 13 -43.00 51.99 -9.20
CA PRO A 13 -44.33 51.59 -8.75
C PRO A 13 -44.52 51.67 -7.22
N GLY A 14 -43.53 52.18 -6.48
CA GLY A 14 -43.49 52.18 -5.01
C GLY A 14 -42.57 51.11 -4.42
N SER A 15 -42.27 51.22 -3.11
CA SER A 15 -41.19 50.45 -2.48
C SER A 15 -41.52 48.98 -2.24
N SER A 16 -42.79 48.67 -2.03
CA SER A 16 -43.33 47.34 -1.72
C SER A 16 -43.90 46.61 -2.94
N ALA A 17 -44.11 47.31 -4.06
CA ALA A 17 -44.63 46.75 -5.30
C ALA A 17 -43.54 45.98 -6.07
N PRO A 18 -43.88 44.88 -6.77
CA PRO A 18 -42.98 44.28 -7.74
C PRO A 18 -42.63 45.31 -8.82
N TRP A 19 -41.35 45.52 -9.07
CA TRP A 19 -40.87 46.50 -10.04
C TRP A 19 -40.12 45.79 -11.16
N ARG A 20 -40.64 45.86 -12.39
CA ARG A 20 -40.04 45.22 -13.58
C ARG A 20 -38.68 45.84 -13.88
N CYS A 21 -37.65 45.03 -13.82
CA CYS A 21 -36.27 45.41 -14.05
C CYS A 21 -35.57 44.37 -14.95
N ARG A 22 -34.60 44.81 -15.75
CA ARG A 22 -33.64 43.94 -16.43
C ARG A 22 -32.37 43.85 -15.58
N HIS A 23 -31.96 42.64 -15.21
CA HIS A 23 -30.68 42.45 -14.51
C HIS A 23 -29.53 42.61 -15.51
N THR A 24 -28.66 43.60 -15.32
CA THR A 24 -27.60 43.94 -16.28
C THR A 24 -26.57 42.81 -16.42
N THR A 25 -26.30 42.06 -15.35
CA THR A 25 -25.31 40.97 -15.36
C THR A 25 -25.79 39.70 -16.09
N CYS A 26 -27.08 39.33 -15.98
CA CYS A 26 -27.60 38.11 -16.63
C CYS A 26 -28.57 38.36 -17.78
N GLY A 27 -28.90 39.61 -18.07
CA GLY A 27 -29.82 40.03 -19.14
C GLY A 27 -31.30 39.69 -18.94
N ARG A 28 -31.66 38.95 -17.88
CA ARG A 28 -33.03 38.47 -17.66
C ARG A 28 -33.93 39.55 -17.04
N GLU A 29 -35.19 39.53 -17.43
CA GLU A 29 -36.24 40.30 -16.77
C GLU A 29 -36.60 39.69 -15.42
N VAL A 30 -36.66 40.52 -14.38
CA VAL A 30 -36.97 40.15 -13.01
C VAL A 30 -37.88 41.21 -12.39
N THR A 31 -38.64 40.82 -11.36
CA THR A 31 -39.60 41.70 -10.67
C THR A 31 -39.31 41.84 -9.17
N PRO A 32 -38.13 42.37 -8.77
CA PRO A 32 -37.81 42.58 -7.36
C PRO A 32 -38.64 43.71 -6.73
N ARG A 33 -38.76 43.67 -5.40
CA ARG A 33 -39.29 44.79 -4.60
C ARG A 33 -38.13 45.65 -4.14
N LEU A 34 -38.26 46.98 -4.23
CA LEU A 34 -37.19 47.88 -3.79
C LEU A 34 -36.88 47.69 -2.30
N SER A 35 -37.90 47.49 -1.45
CA SER A 35 -37.75 47.20 -0.02
C SER A 35 -36.82 46.02 0.25
N ASN A 36 -36.95 44.93 -0.52
CA ASN A 36 -36.16 43.72 -0.34
C ASN A 36 -34.70 43.94 -0.76
N VAL A 37 -34.50 44.69 -1.85
CA VAL A 37 -33.16 45.05 -2.34
C VAL A 37 -32.45 45.97 -1.34
N THR A 38 -33.14 46.93 -0.74
CA THR A 38 -32.57 47.81 0.29
C THR A 38 -32.24 47.07 1.59
N THR A 39 -32.96 45.99 1.92
CA THR A 39 -32.64 45.12 3.08
C THR A 39 -31.52 44.11 2.80
N GLY A 40 -30.83 44.22 1.66
CA GLY A 40 -29.69 43.36 1.32
C GLY A 40 -30.03 42.05 0.60
N GLN A 41 -31.29 41.83 0.20
CA GLN A 41 -31.63 40.69 -0.65
C GLN A 41 -31.22 40.96 -2.10
N ARG A 42 -30.63 39.96 -2.77
CA ARG A 42 -30.29 40.06 -4.19
C ARG A 42 -31.58 40.12 -5.02
N GLY A 43 -31.75 41.18 -5.81
CA GLY A 43 -33.00 41.40 -6.56
C GLY A 43 -33.15 40.57 -7.85
N CYS A 44 -32.07 39.94 -8.34
CA CYS A 44 -32.19 38.96 -9.42
C CYS A 44 -32.33 37.55 -8.85
N VAL A 45 -33.50 36.92 -9.02
CA VAL A 45 -33.74 35.53 -8.54
C VAL A 45 -32.76 34.52 -9.17
N TYR A 46 -32.37 34.74 -10.42
CA TYR A 46 -31.46 33.86 -11.18
C TYR A 46 -29.98 34.00 -10.78
N CYS A 47 -29.61 35.12 -10.14
CA CYS A 47 -28.25 35.37 -9.67
C CYS A 47 -28.16 35.41 -8.14
N SER A 48 -29.29 35.44 -7.44
CA SER A 48 -29.37 35.02 -6.05
C SER A 48 -28.98 33.54 -6.02
N GLY A 49 -28.14 33.10 -5.07
CA GLY A 49 -27.71 31.69 -4.95
C GLY A 49 -28.83 30.66 -4.77
N ARG A 50 -30.10 31.10 -4.85
CA ARG A 50 -31.34 30.31 -4.98
C ARG A 50 -31.88 30.39 -6.41
N ALA A 51 -31.01 30.36 -7.42
CA ALA A 51 -31.41 30.42 -8.82
C ALA A 51 -32.41 29.31 -9.13
N ARG A 52 -33.60 29.68 -9.62
CA ARG A 52 -34.48 28.72 -10.31
C ARG A 52 -33.73 28.25 -11.55
N ILE A 53 -33.22 27.03 -11.48
CA ILE A 53 -32.58 26.37 -12.60
C ILE A 53 -33.60 26.24 -13.73
N ASP A 54 -33.18 26.59 -14.93
CA ASP A 54 -33.97 26.40 -16.13
C ASP A 54 -34.25 24.91 -16.36
N PRO A 55 -35.50 24.47 -16.59
CA PRO A 55 -35.84 23.06 -16.78
C PRO A 55 -35.06 22.36 -17.89
N ASP A 56 -34.78 23.04 -19.00
CA ASP A 56 -34.06 22.45 -20.13
C ASP A 56 -32.57 22.32 -19.81
N ALA A 57 -31.99 23.32 -19.12
CA ALA A 57 -30.64 23.21 -18.58
C ALA A 57 -30.52 22.06 -17.57
N ALA A 58 -31.51 21.87 -16.70
CA ALA A 58 -31.53 20.76 -15.75
C ALA A 58 -31.60 19.40 -16.45
N ALA A 59 -32.41 19.29 -17.50
CA ALA A 59 -32.54 18.08 -18.30
C ALA A 59 -31.25 17.76 -19.06
N ALA A 60 -30.54 18.79 -19.56
CA ALA A 60 -29.24 18.61 -20.21
C ALA A 60 -28.19 18.02 -19.25
N VAL A 61 -28.16 18.47 -17.99
CA VAL A 61 -27.27 17.90 -16.95
C VAL A 61 -27.61 16.43 -16.68
N MET A 62 -28.90 16.08 -16.58
CA MET A 62 -29.32 14.68 -16.41
C MET A 62 -28.88 13.81 -17.60
N ARG A 63 -29.11 14.28 -18.83
CA ARG A 63 -28.72 13.57 -20.06
C ARG A 63 -27.21 13.39 -20.16
N ALA A 64 -26.42 14.41 -19.81
CA ALA A 64 -24.96 14.32 -19.75
C ALA A 64 -24.47 13.27 -18.73
N ALA A 65 -25.22 13.06 -17.64
CA ALA A 65 -24.96 12.00 -16.67
C ALA A 65 -25.53 10.62 -17.09
N GLY A 66 -26.05 10.46 -18.31
CA GLY A 66 -26.60 9.21 -18.82
C GLY A 66 -28.02 8.90 -18.32
N LEU A 67 -28.78 9.91 -17.94
CA LEU A 67 -30.17 9.80 -17.46
C LEU A 67 -31.13 10.51 -18.42
N GLU A 68 -32.19 9.82 -18.82
CA GLU A 68 -33.28 10.39 -19.61
C GLU A 68 -34.45 10.78 -18.69
N PRO A 69 -34.77 12.07 -18.49
CA PRO A 69 -35.93 12.48 -17.70
C PRO A 69 -37.24 11.95 -18.30
N LEU A 70 -38.08 11.33 -17.47
CA LEU A 70 -39.39 10.80 -17.88
C LEU A 70 -40.55 11.73 -17.49
N GLU A 71 -40.27 12.79 -16.75
CA GLU A 71 -41.23 13.79 -16.29
C GLU A 71 -40.61 15.20 -16.30
N PRO A 72 -41.42 16.27 -16.31
CA PRO A 72 -40.92 17.64 -16.22
C PRO A 72 -40.08 17.89 -14.96
N TYR A 73 -39.13 18.81 -15.03
CA TYR A 73 -38.22 19.13 -13.93
C TYR A 73 -38.98 19.49 -12.63
N PRO A 74 -38.89 18.66 -11.57
CA PRO A 74 -39.71 18.83 -10.37
C PRO A 74 -39.11 19.84 -9.37
N GLY A 75 -37.87 20.29 -9.61
CA GLY A 75 -37.08 21.12 -8.70
C GLY A 75 -35.74 20.47 -8.32
N SER A 76 -34.84 21.25 -7.71
CA SER A 76 -33.43 20.87 -7.55
C SER A 76 -33.19 19.76 -6.52
N ASP A 77 -33.98 19.75 -5.46
CA ASP A 77 -33.89 18.83 -4.32
C ASP A 77 -34.94 17.71 -4.35
N ARG A 78 -35.82 17.69 -5.36
CA ARG A 78 -36.88 16.69 -5.50
C ARG A 78 -36.40 15.48 -6.29
N LYS A 79 -36.98 14.33 -5.98
CA LYS A 79 -36.79 13.10 -6.76
C LYS A 79 -37.34 13.32 -8.15
N TRP A 80 -36.53 13.04 -9.17
CA TRP A 80 -36.87 13.23 -10.57
C TRP A 80 -36.82 11.88 -11.28
N ARG A 81 -37.96 11.39 -11.77
CA ARG A 81 -38.05 10.12 -12.48
C ARG A 81 -37.27 10.19 -13.80
N CYS A 82 -36.25 9.35 -13.90
CA CYS A 82 -35.40 9.24 -15.07
C CYS A 82 -35.19 7.77 -15.45
N ARG A 83 -34.91 7.49 -16.72
CA ARG A 83 -34.41 6.18 -17.19
C ARG A 83 -32.90 6.25 -17.32
N HIS A 84 -32.18 5.35 -16.67
CA HIS A 84 -30.72 5.25 -16.86
C HIS A 84 -30.41 4.59 -18.19
N LEU A 85 -29.75 5.31 -19.10
CA LEU A 85 -29.54 4.87 -20.48
C LEU A 85 -28.68 3.60 -20.57
N ALA A 86 -27.69 3.45 -19.67
CA ALA A 86 -26.78 2.29 -19.73
C ALA A 86 -27.42 0.97 -19.23
N CYS A 87 -28.42 1.00 -18.34
CA CYS A 87 -29.05 -0.22 -17.82
C CYS A 87 -30.56 -0.32 -18.03
N GLY A 88 -31.18 0.68 -18.64
CA GLY A 88 -32.62 0.75 -18.94
C GLY A 88 -33.54 0.91 -17.72
N ARG A 89 -33.02 0.88 -16.49
CA ARG A 89 -33.83 0.94 -15.27
C ARG A 89 -34.35 2.35 -15.00
N GLU A 90 -35.58 2.43 -14.51
CA GLU A 90 -36.10 3.67 -13.93
C GLU A 90 -35.44 3.94 -12.57
N VAL A 91 -34.97 5.18 -12.39
CA VAL A 91 -34.31 5.67 -11.19
C VAL A 91 -34.88 7.05 -10.83
N THR A 92 -34.78 7.41 -9.56
CA THR A 92 -35.33 8.68 -9.05
C THR A 92 -34.25 9.52 -8.35
N PRO A 93 -33.18 9.96 -9.06
CA PRO A 93 -32.17 10.84 -8.49
C PRO A 93 -32.72 12.26 -8.24
N THR A 94 -32.01 13.06 -7.46
CA THR A 94 -32.25 14.51 -7.36
C THR A 94 -31.25 15.25 -8.24
N TYR A 95 -31.64 16.39 -8.80
CA TYR A 95 -30.77 17.20 -9.66
C TYR A 95 -29.48 17.60 -8.92
N VAL A 96 -29.59 18.10 -7.68
CA VAL A 96 -28.42 18.53 -6.89
C VAL A 96 -27.40 17.41 -6.76
N ARG A 97 -27.83 16.18 -6.51
CA ARG A 97 -26.94 15.02 -6.33
C ARG A 97 -26.16 14.70 -7.62
N ILE A 98 -26.83 14.75 -8.77
CA ILE A 98 -26.20 14.52 -10.08
C ILE A 98 -25.29 15.70 -10.46
N ASN A 99 -25.75 16.93 -10.26
CA ASN A 99 -24.97 18.14 -10.50
C ASN A 99 -23.69 18.22 -9.64
N SER A 100 -23.72 17.64 -8.43
CA SER A 100 -22.54 17.49 -7.56
C SER A 100 -21.66 16.28 -7.92
N GLY A 101 -21.92 15.58 -9.02
CA GLY A 101 -21.06 14.49 -9.52
C GLY A 101 -21.34 13.11 -8.91
N SER A 102 -22.47 12.91 -8.23
CA SER A 102 -22.82 11.56 -7.74
C SER A 102 -23.27 10.65 -8.88
N GLY A 103 -23.06 9.34 -8.69
CA GLY A 103 -23.44 8.33 -9.68
C GLY A 103 -24.93 8.34 -10.07
N PRO A 104 -25.25 8.18 -11.37
CA PRO A 104 -26.60 8.31 -11.90
C PRO A 104 -27.54 7.18 -11.47
N CYS A 105 -27.02 5.97 -11.26
CA CYS A 105 -27.82 4.78 -10.97
C CYS A 105 -27.23 3.96 -9.82
N ARG A 106 -28.08 3.66 -8.82
CA ARG A 106 -27.70 2.81 -7.68
C ARG A 106 -27.36 1.38 -8.08
N TRP A 107 -27.97 0.87 -9.13
CA TRP A 107 -27.81 -0.51 -9.61
C TRP A 107 -26.58 -0.70 -10.50
N CYS A 108 -26.03 0.39 -11.03
CA CYS A 108 -24.77 0.39 -11.78
C CYS A 108 -23.61 0.93 -10.96
N ALA A 109 -23.88 1.42 -9.76
CA ALA A 109 -22.84 1.85 -8.85
C ALA A 109 -21.93 0.65 -8.49
N PRO A 110 -20.64 0.87 -8.21
CA PRO A 110 -19.73 -0.20 -7.78
C PRO A 110 -20.24 -0.98 -6.55
N ASN A 111 -21.05 -0.33 -5.70
CA ASN A 111 -21.69 -0.89 -4.52
C ASN A 111 -23.16 -1.29 -4.74
N ALA A 112 -23.54 -1.59 -5.99
CA ALA A 112 -24.90 -2.01 -6.30
C ALA A 112 -25.34 -3.19 -5.41
N PRO A 113 -26.60 -3.21 -4.95
CA PRO A 113 -27.14 -4.34 -4.22
C PRO A 113 -27.04 -5.59 -5.08
N VAL A 114 -26.44 -6.62 -4.50
CA VAL A 114 -26.36 -7.93 -5.12
C VAL A 114 -27.51 -8.77 -4.59
N ASP A 115 -28.19 -9.48 -5.50
CA ASP A 115 -29.17 -10.48 -5.12
C ASP A 115 -28.49 -11.58 -4.26
N PRO A 116 -29.02 -11.91 -3.06
CA PRO A 116 -28.46 -12.93 -2.19
C PRO A 116 -28.23 -14.29 -2.87
N ALA A 117 -29.09 -14.69 -3.80
CA ALA A 117 -28.96 -15.95 -4.54
C ALA A 117 -27.77 -15.92 -5.50
N VAL A 118 -27.56 -14.80 -6.18
CA VAL A 118 -26.38 -14.59 -7.06
C VAL A 118 -25.11 -14.55 -6.23
N ALA A 119 -25.12 -13.83 -5.10
CA ALA A 119 -23.98 -13.78 -4.17
C ALA A 119 -23.59 -15.18 -3.65
N ALA A 120 -24.57 -16.01 -3.32
CA ALA A 120 -24.33 -17.37 -2.86
C ALA A 120 -23.81 -18.28 -3.99
N ALA A 121 -24.28 -18.08 -5.22
CA ALA A 121 -23.77 -18.79 -6.39
C ALA A 121 -22.31 -18.45 -6.68
N ASP A 122 -21.92 -17.17 -6.59
CA ASP A 122 -20.54 -16.71 -6.73
C ASP A 122 -19.61 -17.38 -5.70
N MET A 123 -20.03 -17.44 -4.42
CA MET A 123 -19.28 -18.13 -3.37
C MET A 123 -19.11 -19.63 -3.66
N ARG A 124 -20.20 -20.29 -4.09
CA ARG A 124 -20.18 -21.72 -4.44
C ARG A 124 -19.28 -22.01 -5.64
N ALA A 125 -19.26 -21.13 -6.64
CA ALA A 125 -18.35 -21.21 -7.79
C ALA A 125 -16.88 -21.09 -7.37
N ALA A 126 -16.59 -20.30 -6.32
CA ALA A 126 -15.26 -20.21 -5.71
C ALA A 126 -14.90 -21.40 -4.79
N GLY A 127 -15.77 -22.43 -4.70
CA GLY A 127 -15.56 -23.60 -3.85
C GLY A 127 -15.83 -23.36 -2.37
N LEU A 128 -16.69 -22.40 -2.04
CA LEU A 128 -17.04 -22.00 -0.68
C LEU A 128 -18.53 -22.17 -0.47
N GLU A 129 -18.93 -22.75 0.65
CA GLU A 129 -20.33 -22.92 1.05
C GLU A 129 -20.71 -21.84 2.07
N PRO A 130 -21.61 -20.89 1.75
CA PRO A 130 -22.14 -19.95 2.72
C PRO A 130 -22.86 -20.64 3.88
N LEU A 131 -22.56 -20.23 5.11
CA LEU A 131 -23.19 -20.77 6.32
C LEU A 131 -24.31 -19.87 6.86
N THR A 132 -24.31 -18.61 6.48
CA THR A 132 -25.30 -17.60 6.90
C THR A 132 -25.92 -16.92 5.68
N PRO A 133 -27.09 -16.26 5.84
CA PRO A 133 -27.63 -15.37 4.81
C PRO A 133 -26.61 -14.31 4.38
N TYR A 134 -26.78 -13.81 3.16
CA TYR A 134 -25.85 -12.86 2.54
C TYR A 134 -25.78 -11.54 3.33
N PRO A 135 -24.60 -11.18 3.90
CA PRO A 135 -24.47 -10.03 4.78
C PRO A 135 -24.05 -8.73 4.05
N GLY A 136 -23.84 -8.77 2.73
CA GLY A 136 -23.33 -7.65 1.93
C GLY A 136 -21.99 -7.92 1.24
N VAL A 137 -21.59 -7.06 0.31
CA VAL A 137 -20.44 -7.30 -0.61
C VAL A 137 -19.11 -7.28 0.14
N ASP A 138 -18.92 -6.30 1.01
CA ASP A 138 -17.66 -6.05 1.74
C ASP A 138 -17.73 -6.52 3.21
N THR A 139 -18.82 -7.19 3.59
CA THR A 139 -18.98 -7.79 4.92
C THR A 139 -18.35 -9.18 4.93
N PRO A 140 -17.56 -9.55 5.97
CA PRO A 140 -17.07 -10.92 6.13
C PRO A 140 -18.24 -11.91 6.15
N TRP A 141 -18.21 -12.89 5.25
CA TRP A 141 -19.27 -13.87 5.11
C TRP A 141 -18.77 -15.23 5.59
N PRO A 142 -19.32 -15.78 6.70
CA PRO A 142 -18.98 -17.13 7.15
C PRO A 142 -19.24 -18.17 6.08
N VAL A 143 -18.19 -18.88 5.69
CA VAL A 143 -18.23 -19.96 4.69
C VAL A 143 -17.49 -21.20 5.19
N ARG A 144 -17.82 -22.35 4.62
CA ARG A 144 -17.05 -23.59 4.72
C ARG A 144 -16.38 -23.88 3.38
N CYS A 145 -15.07 -24.11 3.38
CA CYS A 145 -14.39 -24.52 2.14
C CYS A 145 -14.85 -25.92 1.72
N ARG A 146 -15.35 -26.07 0.48
CA ARG A 146 -15.78 -27.37 -0.07
C ARG A 146 -14.61 -28.34 -0.30
N ALA A 147 -13.39 -27.83 -0.50
CA ALA A 147 -12.21 -28.64 -0.77
C ALA A 147 -11.50 -29.18 0.48
N CYS A 148 -11.56 -28.48 1.62
CA CYS A 148 -10.86 -28.92 2.84
C CYS A 148 -11.68 -28.83 4.12
N GLY A 149 -12.94 -28.41 4.06
CA GLY A 149 -13.85 -28.31 5.21
C GLY A 149 -13.54 -27.18 6.19
N ALA A 150 -12.41 -26.50 6.05
CA ALA A 150 -12.01 -25.43 6.96
C ALA A 150 -12.98 -24.23 6.89
N PRO A 151 -13.35 -23.64 8.05
CA PRO A 151 -14.13 -22.41 8.07
C PRO A 151 -13.30 -21.23 7.56
N GLY A 152 -13.98 -20.23 7.01
CA GLY A 152 -13.38 -18.97 6.59
C GLY A 152 -14.41 -17.85 6.58
N THR A 153 -13.94 -16.62 6.49
CA THR A 153 -14.77 -15.41 6.47
C THR A 153 -14.37 -14.42 5.36
N PRO A 154 -14.28 -14.87 4.09
CA PRO A 154 -13.97 -13.97 2.98
C PRO A 154 -15.14 -13.00 2.71
N THR A 155 -14.85 -11.90 2.03
CA THR A 155 -15.87 -10.98 1.49
C THR A 155 -16.17 -11.34 0.04
N LEU A 156 -17.42 -11.14 -0.40
CA LEU A 156 -17.80 -11.38 -1.81
C LEU A 156 -16.98 -10.50 -2.76
N GLY A 157 -16.70 -9.26 -2.37
CA GLY A 157 -15.85 -8.35 -3.12
C GLY A 157 -14.44 -8.92 -3.36
N SER A 158 -13.82 -9.55 -2.36
CA SER A 158 -12.50 -10.17 -2.53
C SER A 158 -12.52 -11.39 -3.44
N ILE A 159 -13.58 -12.20 -3.37
CA ILE A 159 -13.76 -13.35 -4.27
C ILE A 159 -13.93 -12.88 -5.72
N ARG A 160 -14.74 -11.85 -5.98
CA ARG A 160 -14.92 -11.27 -7.33
C ARG A 160 -13.64 -10.66 -7.88
N ARG A 161 -12.74 -10.18 -7.02
CA ARG A 161 -11.38 -9.72 -7.39
C ARG A 161 -10.39 -10.88 -7.60
N GLY A 162 -10.82 -12.13 -7.47
CA GLY A 162 -9.97 -13.31 -7.65
C GLY A 162 -9.06 -13.64 -6.46
N GLN A 163 -9.26 -13.01 -5.29
CA GLN A 163 -8.56 -13.46 -4.09
C GLN A 163 -9.14 -14.80 -3.61
N GLY A 164 -8.27 -15.76 -3.31
CA GLY A 164 -8.68 -17.09 -2.85
C GLY A 164 -9.43 -17.02 -1.51
N GLY A 165 -10.59 -17.68 -1.41
CA GLY A 165 -11.44 -17.58 -0.22
C GLY A 165 -11.10 -18.52 0.94
N CYS A 166 -10.19 -19.48 0.75
CA CYS A 166 -9.75 -20.40 1.81
C CYS A 166 -8.24 -20.26 2.03
N TYR A 167 -7.86 -19.69 3.18
CA TYR A 167 -6.46 -19.46 3.55
C TYR A 167 -5.61 -20.75 3.54
N PRO A 168 -6.02 -21.88 4.16
CA PRO A 168 -5.26 -23.13 4.11
C PRO A 168 -5.03 -23.67 2.70
N CYS A 169 -6.05 -23.60 1.83
CA CYS A 169 -5.94 -24.04 0.43
C CYS A 169 -5.03 -23.09 -0.37
N GLY A 170 -5.17 -21.78 -0.17
CA GLY A 170 -4.30 -20.78 -0.79
C GLY A 170 -2.83 -20.99 -0.42
N ARG A 171 -2.55 -21.22 0.87
CA ARG A 171 -1.19 -21.49 1.37
C ARG A 171 -0.62 -22.79 0.81
N ARG A 172 -1.43 -23.85 0.69
CA ARG A 172 -1.00 -25.12 0.06
C ARG A 172 -0.66 -24.93 -1.42
N LYS A 173 -1.49 -24.21 -2.17
CA LYS A 173 -1.22 -23.89 -3.58
C LYS A 173 0.06 -23.06 -3.74
N ALA A 174 0.22 -22.00 -2.94
CA ALA A 174 1.42 -21.16 -2.95
C ALA A 174 2.68 -21.96 -2.58
N ASN A 175 2.60 -22.82 -1.57
CA ASN A 175 3.71 -23.68 -1.19
C ASN A 175 4.04 -24.70 -2.29
N ALA A 176 3.03 -25.28 -2.95
CA ALA A 176 3.25 -26.20 -4.05
C ALA A 176 3.94 -25.51 -5.24
N SER A 177 3.55 -24.28 -5.60
CA SER A 177 4.20 -23.53 -6.69
C SER A 177 5.63 -23.09 -6.37
N MET A 178 6.00 -23.00 -5.09
CA MET A 178 7.37 -22.65 -4.67
C MET A 178 8.29 -23.86 -4.50
N ARG A 179 7.78 -25.08 -4.65
CA ARG A 179 8.63 -26.28 -4.60
C ARG A 179 9.43 -26.38 -5.89
N HIS A 180 10.74 -26.37 -5.75
CA HIS A 180 11.65 -26.74 -6.82
C HIS A 180 12.03 -28.21 -6.63
N ASP A 181 12.13 -28.97 -7.70
CA ASP A 181 12.87 -30.23 -7.68
C ASP A 181 14.37 -29.95 -7.48
N ALA A 182 15.13 -30.97 -7.08
CA ALA A 182 16.54 -30.82 -6.73
C ALA A 182 17.39 -30.32 -7.92
N GLU A 183 17.04 -30.70 -9.15
CA GLU A 183 17.79 -30.32 -10.35
C GLU A 183 17.53 -28.85 -10.72
N THR A 184 16.28 -28.43 -10.74
CA THR A 184 15.90 -27.03 -10.96
C THR A 184 16.51 -26.13 -9.89
N ALA A 185 16.49 -26.56 -8.62
CA ALA A 185 17.14 -25.84 -7.52
C ALA A 185 18.65 -25.70 -7.74
N ALA A 186 19.33 -26.79 -8.16
CA ALA A 186 20.76 -26.78 -8.44
C ALA A 186 21.11 -25.90 -9.65
N ALA A 187 20.26 -25.83 -10.68
CA ALA A 187 20.45 -24.95 -11.83
C ALA A 187 20.45 -23.47 -11.42
N VAL A 188 19.55 -23.06 -10.52
CA VAL A 188 19.52 -21.68 -9.98
C VAL A 188 20.79 -21.37 -9.18
N MET A 189 21.28 -22.31 -8.38
CA MET A 189 22.54 -22.14 -7.63
C MET A 189 23.73 -21.97 -8.57
N ARG A 190 23.82 -22.81 -9.62
CA ARG A 190 24.89 -22.74 -10.63
C ARG A 190 24.85 -21.42 -11.40
N ALA A 191 23.68 -20.96 -11.81
CA ALA A 191 23.51 -19.65 -12.46
C ALA A 191 23.95 -18.49 -11.55
N ALA A 192 23.82 -18.63 -10.23
CA ALA A 192 24.31 -17.69 -9.24
C ALA A 192 25.83 -17.80 -8.94
N GLY A 193 26.55 -18.72 -9.60
CA GLY A 193 27.98 -18.97 -9.38
C GLY A 193 28.25 -19.80 -8.12
N LEU A 194 27.32 -20.66 -7.74
CA LEU A 194 27.42 -21.54 -6.58
C LEU A 194 27.28 -23.01 -7.00
N GLU A 195 28.19 -23.84 -6.52
CA GLU A 195 28.18 -25.29 -6.69
C GLU A 195 27.68 -25.95 -5.40
N PRO A 196 26.50 -26.60 -5.41
CA PRO A 196 25.98 -27.30 -4.24
C PRO A 196 26.89 -28.45 -3.80
N LEU A 197 27.14 -28.56 -2.50
CA LEU A 197 28.00 -29.63 -1.93
C LEU A 197 27.21 -30.72 -1.21
N GLU A 198 25.92 -30.49 -0.96
CA GLU A 198 25.04 -31.39 -0.23
C GLU A 198 23.72 -31.60 -1.00
N PRO A 199 22.98 -32.69 -0.76
CA PRO A 199 21.66 -32.89 -1.34
C PRO A 199 20.68 -31.76 -1.00
N TYR A 200 19.76 -31.47 -1.91
CA TYR A 200 18.76 -30.43 -1.71
C TYR A 200 17.67 -30.87 -0.72
N LEU A 201 17.58 -30.17 0.42
CA LEU A 201 16.58 -30.46 1.48
C LEU A 201 15.31 -29.60 1.36
N GLY A 202 15.27 -28.63 0.45
CA GLY A 202 14.11 -27.74 0.21
C GLY A 202 14.43 -26.25 0.35
N THR A 203 13.51 -25.41 -0.14
CA THR A 203 13.71 -23.97 -0.37
C THR A 203 13.99 -23.16 0.91
N ALA A 204 13.50 -23.63 2.07
CA ALA A 204 13.61 -22.91 3.34
C ALA A 204 14.94 -23.14 4.07
N PHE A 205 15.69 -24.19 3.70
CA PHE A 205 16.92 -24.57 4.38
C PHE A 205 18.14 -23.87 3.76
N PRO A 206 19.12 -23.43 4.58
CA PRO A 206 20.43 -23.04 4.08
C PRO A 206 21.06 -24.21 3.32
N TRP A 207 21.59 -23.96 2.12
CA TRP A 207 22.13 -25.01 1.27
C TRP A 207 23.64 -24.80 1.05
N LYS A 208 24.45 -25.64 1.69
CA LYS A 208 25.92 -25.50 1.63
C LYS A 208 26.42 -25.66 0.20
N SER A 209 27.15 -24.65 -0.24
CA SER A 209 27.63 -24.53 -1.61
C SER A 209 28.99 -23.86 -1.67
N ARG A 210 29.80 -24.23 -2.64
CA ARG A 210 31.09 -23.58 -2.94
C ARG A 210 30.88 -22.46 -3.95
N CYS A 211 31.41 -21.27 -3.68
CA CYS A 211 31.43 -20.19 -4.67
C CYS A 211 32.47 -20.47 -5.76
N THR A 212 32.07 -20.46 -7.03
CA THR A 212 32.98 -20.71 -8.16
C THR A 212 33.98 -19.58 -8.39
N LYS A 213 33.69 -18.35 -7.95
CA LYS A 213 34.58 -17.19 -8.11
C LYS A 213 35.71 -17.08 -7.08
N CYS A 214 35.47 -17.52 -5.84
CA CYS A 214 36.44 -17.33 -4.74
C CYS A 214 36.69 -18.57 -3.89
N GLY A 215 36.02 -19.70 -4.19
CA GLY A 215 36.17 -20.96 -3.47
C GLY A 215 35.55 -20.99 -2.06
N ALA A 216 35.04 -19.87 -1.55
CA ALA A 216 34.45 -19.82 -0.21
C ALA A 216 33.19 -20.69 -0.10
N ILE A 217 33.06 -21.41 1.01
CA ILE A 217 31.85 -22.15 1.34
C ILE A 217 30.80 -21.19 1.91
N VAL A 218 29.62 -21.18 1.30
CA VAL A 218 28.48 -20.34 1.67
C VAL A 218 27.22 -21.18 1.79
N SER A 219 26.26 -20.73 2.58
CA SER A 219 25.00 -21.47 2.81
C SER A 219 23.78 -20.58 2.55
N PRO A 220 23.57 -20.09 1.32
CA PRO A 220 22.41 -19.27 1.02
C PRO A 220 21.13 -20.12 1.01
N ARG A 221 19.99 -19.44 1.15
CA ARG A 221 18.67 -20.05 0.90
C ARG A 221 18.31 -19.82 -0.55
N LEU A 222 17.73 -20.82 -1.21
CA LEU A 222 17.33 -20.72 -2.61
C LEU A 222 16.38 -19.54 -2.86
N CYS A 223 15.44 -19.28 -1.94
CA CYS A 223 14.53 -18.12 -2.03
C CYS A 223 15.23 -16.74 -1.97
N SER A 224 16.45 -16.67 -1.44
CA SER A 224 17.23 -15.43 -1.41
C SER A 224 17.89 -15.14 -2.77
N LEU A 225 17.99 -16.15 -3.63
CA LEU A 225 18.55 -16.10 -4.98
C LEU A 225 17.44 -16.09 -6.04
N ALA A 226 16.35 -16.81 -5.81
CA ALA A 226 15.21 -16.91 -6.70
C ALA A 226 14.33 -15.64 -6.60
N GLY A 227 14.42 -14.75 -7.59
CA GLY A 227 13.57 -13.56 -7.74
C GLY A 227 14.34 -12.29 -8.08
N ARG A 228 13.68 -11.12 -7.95
CA ARG A 228 14.31 -9.77 -8.12
C ARG A 228 15.21 -9.37 -6.92
N SER A 229 15.78 -10.34 -6.23
CA SER A 229 16.71 -10.10 -5.13
C SER A 229 18.02 -9.59 -5.71
N ARG A 230 18.42 -8.36 -5.35
CA ARG A 230 19.75 -7.81 -5.65
C ARG A 230 20.84 -8.31 -4.69
N ARG A 231 20.53 -9.30 -3.83
CA ARG A 231 21.49 -9.82 -2.86
C ARG A 231 22.45 -10.76 -3.56
N ALA A 232 23.75 -10.47 -3.43
CA ALA A 232 24.80 -11.29 -4.00
C ALA A 232 24.80 -12.71 -3.41
N ALA A 233 25.06 -13.70 -4.27
CA ALA A 233 25.07 -15.11 -3.90
C ALA A 233 26.21 -15.48 -2.95
N CYS A 234 27.33 -14.75 -3.02
CA CYS A 234 28.46 -14.86 -2.12
C CYS A 234 28.75 -13.50 -1.50
N LYS A 235 28.57 -13.39 -0.18
CA LYS A 235 28.86 -12.14 0.56
C LYS A 235 30.30 -11.67 0.35
N ARG A 236 31.29 -12.58 0.39
CA ARG A 236 32.71 -12.23 0.23
C ARG A 236 33.02 -11.61 -1.15
N CYS A 237 32.42 -12.14 -2.22
CA CYS A 237 32.54 -11.53 -3.54
C CYS A 237 31.79 -10.18 -3.62
N ALA A 238 30.65 -10.06 -2.95
CA ALA A 238 29.88 -8.82 -2.88
C ALA A 238 30.66 -7.72 -2.18
N ASP A 239 31.23 -8.02 -1.01
CA ASP A 239 32.02 -7.09 -0.21
C ASP A 239 33.26 -6.63 -0.98
N ARG A 240 33.92 -7.55 -1.71
CA ARG A 240 35.04 -7.20 -2.60
C ARG A 240 34.60 -6.26 -3.73
N ALA A 241 33.51 -6.57 -4.43
CA ALA A 241 33.01 -5.75 -5.51
C ALA A 241 32.52 -4.37 -5.03
N ASN A 242 31.88 -4.30 -3.86
CA ASN A 242 31.47 -3.05 -3.24
C ASN A 242 32.69 -2.20 -2.85
N GLY A 243 33.72 -2.82 -2.26
CA GLY A 243 34.98 -2.15 -1.96
C GLY A 243 35.72 -1.69 -3.22
N GLU A 244 35.64 -2.42 -4.33
CA GLU A 244 36.13 -1.98 -5.64
C GLU A 244 35.37 -0.77 -6.15
N ALA A 245 34.04 -0.79 -6.08
CA ALA A 245 33.19 0.30 -6.56
C ALA A 245 33.27 1.59 -5.71
N GLN A 246 33.57 1.46 -4.41
CA GLN A 246 33.73 2.60 -3.50
C GLN A 246 35.12 3.25 -3.58
N ARG A 247 36.09 2.62 -4.27
CA ARG A 247 37.44 3.17 -4.38
C ARG A 247 37.48 4.21 -5.50
N HIS A 248 37.82 5.44 -5.12
CA HIS A 248 38.12 6.53 -6.04
C HIS A 248 39.55 6.37 -6.60
N ASP A 249 39.81 6.91 -7.79
CA ASP A 249 41.19 7.12 -8.23
C ASP A 249 41.90 8.12 -7.31
N GLU A 250 43.23 8.11 -7.34
CA GLU A 250 44.06 8.92 -6.43
C GLU A 250 43.76 10.42 -6.56
N ASP A 251 43.53 10.92 -7.77
CA ASP A 251 43.25 12.33 -8.01
C ASP A 251 41.89 12.74 -7.43
N LEU A 252 40.85 11.92 -7.64
CA LEU A 252 39.53 12.13 -7.02
C LEU A 252 39.59 12.02 -5.50
N ALA A 253 40.32 11.05 -4.95
CA ALA A 253 40.44 10.85 -3.51
C ALA A 253 41.16 12.02 -2.83
N VAL A 254 42.22 12.54 -3.45
CA VAL A 254 42.96 13.72 -2.95
C VAL A 254 42.10 14.98 -3.06
N ALA A 255 41.37 15.16 -4.17
CA ALA A 255 40.46 16.29 -4.35
C ALA A 255 39.36 16.31 -3.27
N GLU A 256 38.75 15.16 -2.97
CA GLU A 256 37.73 15.03 -1.94
C GLU A 256 38.30 15.29 -0.53
N MET A 257 39.49 14.76 -0.20
CA MET A 257 40.14 15.05 1.09
C MET A 257 40.42 16.55 1.26
N ARG A 258 40.90 17.22 0.20
CA ARG A 258 41.17 18.66 0.22
C ARG A 258 39.90 19.50 0.30
N GLU A 259 38.82 19.09 -0.36
CA GLU A 259 37.48 19.71 -0.20
C GLU A 259 37.03 19.68 1.27
N HIS A 260 37.34 18.59 1.97
CA HIS A 260 37.05 18.44 3.39
C HIS A 260 38.12 19.05 4.31
N GLY A 261 39.10 19.77 3.76
CA GLY A 261 40.13 20.49 4.52
C GLY A 261 41.30 19.64 5.02
N PHE A 262 41.47 18.42 4.49
CA PHE A 262 42.57 17.54 4.84
C PHE A 262 43.60 17.46 3.70
N GLU A 263 44.88 17.70 4.03
CA GLU A 263 45.99 17.57 3.06
C GLU A 263 46.66 16.18 3.22
N PRO A 264 46.58 15.30 2.20
CA PRO A 264 47.16 13.97 2.28
C PRO A 264 48.69 14.03 2.44
N GLN A 265 49.21 13.44 3.52
CA GLN A 265 50.65 13.38 3.80
C GLN A 265 51.34 12.16 3.16
N GLU A 266 50.55 11.17 2.75
CA GLU A 266 51.02 10.02 1.99
C GLU A 266 50.14 9.84 0.74
N PRO A 267 50.69 9.30 -0.35
CA PRO A 267 49.91 8.94 -1.53
C PRO A 267 48.72 8.06 -1.16
N TYR A 268 47.56 8.30 -1.78
CA TYR A 268 46.37 7.49 -1.54
C TYR A 268 46.69 6.03 -1.88
N ARG A 269 46.70 5.15 -0.88
CA ARG A 269 46.95 3.70 -1.07
C ARG A 269 45.71 3.01 -1.66
N GLY A 270 45.21 3.51 -2.78
CA GLY A 270 44.39 2.77 -3.72
C GLY A 270 45.23 1.71 -4.46
N VAL A 271 44.56 0.65 -4.95
CA VAL A 271 45.09 -0.63 -5.45
C VAL A 271 46.52 -0.60 -6.04
N LYS A 272 47.53 -0.93 -5.21
CA LYS A 272 48.85 -1.41 -5.70
C LYS A 272 49.21 -2.84 -5.31
N HIS A 273 48.28 -3.66 -4.82
CA HIS A 273 48.45 -5.12 -4.81
C HIS A 273 47.11 -5.84 -4.98
N PRO A 274 46.89 -6.63 -6.07
CA PRO A 274 45.91 -7.70 -6.03
C PRO A 274 46.36 -8.67 -4.95
N GLY A 275 45.52 -8.88 -3.93
CA GLY A 275 45.92 -9.57 -2.71
C GLY A 275 46.65 -10.89 -2.96
N ALA A 276 47.95 -10.92 -2.65
CA ALA A 276 48.70 -12.13 -2.44
C ALA A 276 48.19 -12.80 -1.14
N CYS A 277 47.04 -13.44 -1.24
CA CYS A 277 46.61 -14.46 -0.28
C CYS A 277 46.69 -15.80 -1.00
N ALA A 278 47.89 -16.16 -1.43
CA ALA A 278 48.27 -17.52 -1.79
C ALA A 278 49.79 -17.66 -1.61
N THR A 279 50.17 -18.68 -0.84
CA THR A 279 51.48 -19.33 -0.73
C THR A 279 52.66 -18.53 -0.16
N ALA A 280 52.79 -18.54 1.17
CA ALA A 280 54.09 -18.72 1.83
C ALA A 280 53.89 -19.18 3.29
N ALA A 281 54.23 -20.44 3.56
CA ALA A 281 54.47 -20.93 4.89
C ALA A 281 55.87 -20.46 5.34
N ALA A 282 55.95 -19.66 6.41
CA ALA A 282 57.15 -19.52 7.23
C ALA A 282 56.74 -18.96 8.62
N PRO A 283 57.34 -19.47 9.72
CA PRO A 283 56.87 -19.20 11.08
C PRO A 283 57.26 -17.79 11.56
N SER A 284 56.35 -17.18 12.32
CA SER A 284 56.51 -15.88 12.96
C SER A 284 57.59 -15.93 14.07
N PRO A 285 58.55 -15.00 14.15
CA PRO A 285 59.46 -14.95 15.29
C PRO A 285 58.72 -14.47 16.54
N HIS A 286 58.93 -15.19 17.64
CA HIS A 286 58.37 -14.94 18.96
C HIS A 286 58.64 -13.50 19.44
N ARG A 287 57.58 -12.84 19.93
CA ARG A 287 57.65 -11.63 20.75
C ARG A 287 58.06 -12.03 22.19
N PRO A 288 59.07 -11.42 22.82
CA PRO A 288 59.48 -11.80 24.17
C PRO A 288 58.41 -11.42 25.21
N SER A 289 58.07 -12.39 26.05
CA SER A 289 57.18 -12.24 27.21
C SER A 289 57.90 -11.52 28.36
N ALA A 290 57.24 -10.57 29.00
CA ALA A 290 57.68 -9.96 30.26
C ALA A 290 57.58 -10.98 31.43
N PRO A 291 58.45 -10.90 32.45
CA PRO A 291 58.52 -11.92 33.50
C PRO A 291 57.33 -11.86 34.46
N SER A 292 56.80 -13.04 34.76
CA SER A 292 55.84 -13.30 35.84
C SER A 292 56.58 -13.67 37.12
N SER A 293 55.99 -13.35 38.28
CA SER A 293 56.41 -13.85 39.60
C SER A 293 55.21 -13.80 40.56
N PRO A 294 55.14 -14.66 41.59
CA PRO A 294 55.09 -16.10 41.48
C PRO A 294 53.88 -16.72 42.21
N ALA A 295 53.73 -18.03 42.00
CA ALA A 295 52.64 -18.90 42.42
C ALA A 295 52.44 -19.07 43.94
N ARG A 296 51.23 -19.52 44.32
CA ARG A 296 51.05 -20.48 45.43
C ARG A 296 50.23 -21.68 44.95
N ALA A 297 50.87 -22.84 45.10
CA ALA A 297 50.39 -24.21 45.35
C ALA A 297 49.03 -24.33 46.06
N ASP A 298 48.28 -25.43 46.06
CA ASP A 298 48.31 -26.80 45.51
C ASP A 298 46.87 -27.33 45.72
N ALA A 299 46.46 -28.39 45.00
CA ALA A 299 45.77 -29.59 45.56
C ALA A 299 44.88 -30.34 44.53
N ASP A 300 45.13 -31.64 44.50
CA ASP A 300 44.47 -32.78 43.87
C ASP A 300 42.94 -32.79 43.76
N ALA A 301 42.44 -33.39 42.66
CA ALA A 301 41.67 -34.64 42.67
C ALA A 301 41.08 -34.96 41.28
N ALA A 302 41.28 -36.20 40.79
CA ALA A 302 40.56 -36.79 39.66
C ALA A 302 39.31 -37.57 40.16
N PRO A 303 38.59 -38.34 39.31
CA PRO A 303 37.57 -37.93 38.33
C PRO A 303 36.20 -38.64 38.61
N THR A 304 35.05 -38.20 38.06
CA THR A 304 33.89 -39.12 37.80
C THR A 304 32.70 -38.49 37.04
N SER A 305 32.22 -39.26 36.04
CA SER A 305 30.82 -39.61 35.70
C SER A 305 29.74 -38.57 35.35
N ALA A 306 29.28 -38.69 34.09
CA ALA A 306 27.90 -38.69 33.53
C ALA A 306 26.85 -37.62 33.96
N PRO A 307 26.14 -36.98 33.00
CA PRO A 307 25.03 -36.06 33.29
C PRO A 307 23.67 -36.79 33.47
N PRO A 308 22.78 -36.33 34.38
CA PRO A 308 21.42 -36.84 34.54
C PRO A 308 20.39 -36.20 33.56
N PRO A 309 19.18 -36.79 33.43
CA PRO A 309 18.28 -36.59 32.29
C PRO A 309 17.36 -35.36 32.38
N HIS A 310 16.79 -34.99 31.24
CA HIS A 310 15.88 -33.88 31.04
C HIS A 310 14.49 -34.14 31.64
N ASP A 311 14.11 -33.33 32.63
CA ASP A 311 12.72 -33.22 33.09
C ASP A 311 11.90 -32.30 32.17
N GLY A 312 10.71 -32.78 31.81
CA GLY A 312 9.73 -32.10 30.99
C GLY A 312 9.14 -30.87 31.67
N LYS A 313 9.00 -29.79 30.90
CA LYS A 313 8.19 -28.61 31.28
C LYS A 313 7.01 -28.45 30.32
N THR A 314 5.84 -28.51 30.92
CA THR A 314 4.51 -28.17 30.43
C THR A 314 4.47 -26.77 29.80
N PRO A 315 3.68 -26.53 28.72
CA PRO A 315 3.66 -25.24 28.03
C PRO A 315 2.93 -24.15 28.83
N THR A 316 3.65 -23.08 29.17
CA THR A 316 3.13 -21.83 29.74
C THR A 316 2.43 -20.98 28.66
N ALA A 317 1.29 -20.40 29.01
CA ALA A 317 0.47 -19.52 28.17
C ALA A 317 1.23 -18.26 27.65
N PRO A 318 0.87 -17.73 26.48
CA PRO A 318 1.54 -16.57 25.89
C PRO A 318 1.18 -15.24 26.61
N PRO A 319 2.13 -14.29 26.73
CA PRO A 319 1.86 -12.99 27.36
C PRO A 319 1.04 -12.04 26.45
N PRO A 320 0.31 -11.07 27.03
CA PRO A 320 -0.52 -10.12 26.28
C PRO A 320 0.29 -9.09 25.48
N PRO A 321 -0.28 -8.51 24.41
CA PRO A 321 0.44 -7.62 23.49
C PRO A 321 0.78 -6.25 24.11
N CYS A 322 1.98 -5.76 23.78
CA CYS A 322 2.52 -4.48 24.22
C CYS A 322 1.65 -3.27 23.82
N ALA A 323 1.35 -2.42 24.79
CA ALA A 323 0.73 -1.12 24.61
C ALA A 323 1.68 -0.15 23.87
N LYS A 324 1.13 0.65 22.95
CA LYS A 324 1.85 1.69 22.19
C LYS A 324 2.25 2.84 23.14
N PRO A 325 3.46 3.42 23.01
CA PRO A 325 3.84 4.59 23.79
C PRO A 325 3.07 5.84 23.34
N ALA A 326 2.65 6.63 24.32
CA ALA A 326 1.93 7.90 24.17
C ALA A 326 2.83 8.99 23.57
N SER A 327 2.24 9.81 22.69
CA SER A 327 2.85 10.98 22.06
C SER A 327 3.29 12.02 23.10
N SER A 328 4.55 12.47 23.03
CA SER A 328 5.05 13.60 23.81
C SER A 328 4.47 14.94 23.31
N PRO A 329 4.19 15.90 24.22
CA PRO A 329 3.70 17.23 23.86
C PRO A 329 4.86 18.20 23.69
N TRP A 330 5.14 18.63 22.46
CA TRP A 330 5.96 19.82 22.20
C TRP A 330 5.11 20.81 21.40
N SER A 331 4.60 21.82 22.10
CA SER A 331 3.97 23.00 21.50
C SER A 331 5.05 24.06 21.23
N PRO A 332 5.18 24.62 20.01
CA PRO A 332 5.98 25.80 19.78
C PRO A 332 5.17 27.07 20.12
N THR A 333 5.75 27.94 20.94
CA THR A 333 5.28 29.31 21.17
C THR A 333 5.43 30.18 19.91
N PRO A 334 4.51 31.13 19.65
CA PRO A 334 4.69 32.11 18.59
C PRO A 334 5.59 33.27 19.08
N ARG A 335 6.46 33.76 18.19
CA ARG A 335 7.25 35.00 18.36
C ARG A 335 6.52 36.19 17.73
N PRO A 336 6.82 37.43 18.18
CA PRO A 336 6.02 38.63 17.93
C PRO A 336 5.97 39.09 16.48
#